data_AF-A0AAQ0M2C5-F1
#
_entry.id   AF-A0AAQ0M2C5-F1
#
_cell.length_a   1.000
_cell.length_b   1.000
_cell.length_c   1.000
_cell.angle_alpha   90.00
_cell.angle_beta   90.00
_cell.angle_gamma   90.00
#
_symmetry.space_group_name_H-M   'P 1'
#
loop_
_entity.id
_entity.type
_entity.pdbx_description
1 polymer ?
#
loop_
_entity_poly.entity_id
_entity_poly.type
_entity_poly.pdbx_seq_one_letter_code
_entity_poly.pdbx_strand_id
1 'polypeptide(L)'
;MAQNNMNRGLNSRHISMIAIGGAIGTGLFVATGNVISQAGPGGAILAYLIIGVMLYFLMSSIGELATFYPVSGSFSSYSTRFVDKSLGFTMGWLYWAIWLLVTSVDIIISASVLNYWDTFQFLSPVTWSIIFLCLLFLLNIFSVKAFGETEFWLSLIKVITIIIFIAIGVLTIVGILGGKTYGLSNYTMGEAPFVGGFSGFLGVLLVAGFSVGGTEVVAVTAGESSNPDRSMPKAIKQVFWRILLFYVLSIAVISAIIPYTDPLLLNESESVSQSPFTIVFDRVGIAFAASVINAVILTSLLSAANSGIYTTSRMLYSMAEDKQAPRFLAKLNKTTKLPIVALFTTFIIVLAVIILAQFKSDIVFTLLNIIGSLVIVIWAASILAQIRLRLAIKKQNKDPKDVLPYKAPFYPLGPIIVIIALLFLFVGNSFGAVLSGDIAALFRNIIPIVILALIYLVHKFIRKTKIVKLEEIDLKRHDLN
;
A
#
# COMPACT_ATOMS: atom_id res chain seq x y z
N MET A 1 -1.05 25.28 -10.20
CA MET A 1 -1.31 24.14 -9.29
C MET A 1 -2.57 24.46 -8.54
N ALA A 2 -3.50 23.51 -8.49
CA ALA A 2 -4.92 23.72 -8.20
C ALA A 2 -5.18 24.55 -6.91
N GLN A 3 -5.75 25.75 -7.08
CA GLN A 3 -6.43 26.47 -6.00
C GLN A 3 -7.79 25.79 -5.76
N ASN A 4 -8.07 25.48 -4.50
CA ASN A 4 -9.12 24.58 -4.01
C ASN A 4 -10.54 24.94 -4.44
N ASN A 5 -11.18 24.07 -5.25
CA ASN A 5 -12.63 24.10 -5.48
C ASN A 5 -13.40 22.90 -4.87
N MET A 6 -12.70 21.97 -4.20
CA MET A 6 -13.32 20.81 -3.53
C MET A 6 -13.63 21.11 -2.05
N ASN A 7 -14.70 20.51 -1.53
CA ASN A 7 -15.16 20.72 -0.17
C ASN A 7 -14.18 20.10 0.86
N ARG A 8 -13.50 20.94 1.65
CA ARG A 8 -12.55 20.54 2.69
C ARG A 8 -13.32 20.16 3.96
N GLY A 9 -13.57 18.87 4.17
CA GLY A 9 -14.40 18.36 5.28
C GLY A 9 -13.69 17.42 6.26
N LEU A 10 -12.41 17.08 6.03
CA LEU A 10 -11.67 16.12 6.85
C LEU A 10 -10.75 16.82 7.85
N ASN A 11 -10.83 16.43 9.12
CA ASN A 11 -9.92 16.88 10.16
C ASN A 11 -8.59 16.10 10.10
N SER A 12 -7.51 16.64 10.66
CA SER A 12 -6.19 15.98 10.67
C SER A 12 -6.20 14.58 11.31
N ARG A 13 -7.14 14.33 12.25
CA ARG A 13 -7.37 13.00 12.83
C ARG A 13 -7.92 11.99 11.81
N HIS A 14 -8.85 12.42 10.95
CA HIS A 14 -9.44 11.57 9.90
C HIS A 14 -8.38 11.22 8.89
N ILE A 15 -7.61 12.22 8.46
CA ILE A 15 -6.50 12.07 7.52
C ILE A 15 -5.47 11.05 8.03
N SER A 16 -5.05 11.18 9.30
CA SER A 16 -4.08 10.26 9.90
C SER A 16 -4.62 8.84 10.01
N MET A 17 -5.91 8.69 10.35
CA MET A 17 -6.54 7.37 10.45
C MET A 17 -6.85 6.76 9.08
N ILE A 18 -7.18 7.54 8.05
CA ILE A 18 -7.29 7.04 6.67
C ILE A 18 -5.94 6.49 6.20
N ALA A 19 -4.83 7.16 6.52
CA ALA A 19 -3.49 6.65 6.20
C ALA A 19 -3.12 5.38 7.01
N ILE A 20 -3.68 5.18 8.20
CA ILE A 20 -3.53 3.93 8.97
C ILE A 20 -4.42 2.84 8.35
N GLY A 21 -5.71 3.12 8.18
CA GLY A 21 -6.73 2.20 7.71
C GLY A 21 -6.48 1.70 6.30
N GLY A 22 -5.97 2.56 5.42
CA GLY A 22 -5.60 2.20 4.04
C GLY A 22 -4.32 1.38 3.94
N ALA A 23 -3.45 1.39 4.95
CA ALA A 23 -2.24 0.57 5.01
C ALA A 23 -2.47 -0.81 5.68
N ILE A 24 -3.67 -1.04 6.22
CA ILE A 24 -4.08 -2.30 6.85
C ILE A 24 -5.23 -2.90 6.03
N GLY A 25 -4.89 -3.86 5.19
CA GLY A 25 -5.84 -4.52 4.29
C GLY A 25 -5.37 -5.90 3.89
N THR A 26 -5.55 -6.24 2.61
CA THR A 26 -5.18 -7.54 2.03
C THR A 26 -3.77 -7.99 2.37
N GLY A 27 -2.81 -7.06 2.35
CA GLY A 27 -1.41 -7.37 2.62
C GLY A 27 -1.19 -8.04 3.98
N LEU A 28 -1.79 -7.48 5.04
CA LEU A 28 -1.68 -8.04 6.37
C LEU A 28 -2.52 -9.30 6.53
N PHE A 29 -3.80 -9.22 6.21
CA PHE A 29 -4.76 -10.26 6.61
C PHE A 29 -4.76 -11.48 5.70
N VAL A 30 -4.32 -11.36 4.44
CA VAL A 30 -4.40 -12.47 3.48
C VAL A 30 -3.02 -12.82 2.93
N ALA A 31 -2.27 -11.83 2.44
CA ALA A 31 -1.00 -12.08 1.79
C ALA A 31 0.05 -12.69 2.75
N THR A 32 -0.04 -12.39 4.04
CA THR A 32 0.81 -12.98 5.09
C THR A 32 0.82 -14.52 5.08
N GLY A 33 -0.30 -15.18 4.78
CA GLY A 33 -0.36 -16.65 4.77
C GLY A 33 0.54 -17.24 3.70
N ASN A 34 0.45 -16.68 2.50
CA ASN A 34 1.28 -17.03 1.36
C ASN A 34 2.76 -16.67 1.56
N VAL A 35 3.07 -15.58 2.27
CA VAL A 35 4.45 -15.22 2.64
C VAL A 35 5.06 -16.24 3.60
N ILE A 36 4.30 -16.65 4.62
CA ILE A 36 4.76 -17.64 5.61
C ILE A 36 4.95 -19.02 4.97
N SER A 37 4.02 -19.45 4.11
CA SER A 37 4.12 -20.76 3.47
C SER A 37 5.31 -20.87 2.51
N GLN A 38 5.63 -19.80 1.78
CA GLN A 38 6.73 -19.80 0.82
C GLN A 38 8.12 -19.61 1.45
N ALA A 39 8.27 -18.71 2.43
CA ALA A 39 9.57 -18.34 3.01
C ALA A 39 9.82 -18.92 4.41
N GLY A 40 8.80 -19.51 5.03
CA GLY A 40 8.87 -19.98 6.41
C GLY A 40 8.84 -18.82 7.43
N PRO A 41 8.80 -19.16 8.74
CA PRO A 41 8.74 -18.18 9.83
C PRO A 41 9.86 -17.14 9.78
N GLY A 42 11.11 -17.61 9.69
CA GLY A 42 12.28 -16.74 9.72
C GLY A 42 12.43 -15.94 8.45
N GLY A 43 12.17 -16.55 7.29
CA GLY A 43 12.18 -15.86 6.00
C GLY A 43 11.15 -14.74 5.94
N ALA A 44 9.90 -15.01 6.38
CA ALA A 44 8.84 -14.02 6.45
C ALA A 44 9.18 -12.86 7.39
N ILE A 45 9.62 -13.16 8.63
CA ILE A 45 10.00 -12.13 9.61
C ILE A 45 11.14 -11.27 9.08
N LEU A 46 12.19 -11.89 8.53
CA LEU A 46 13.33 -11.18 7.97
C LEU A 46 12.92 -10.27 6.79
N ALA A 47 12.03 -10.74 5.92
CA ALA A 47 11.51 -9.97 4.80
C ALA A 47 10.83 -8.69 5.28
N TYR A 48 9.90 -8.78 6.24
CA TYR A 48 9.21 -7.61 6.78
C TYR A 48 10.11 -6.69 7.61
N LEU A 49 11.14 -7.21 8.29
CA LEU A 49 12.13 -6.39 8.98
C LEU A 49 12.97 -5.55 8.01
N ILE A 50 13.49 -6.17 6.94
CA ILE A 50 14.26 -5.47 5.91
C ILE A 50 13.41 -4.40 5.23
N ILE A 51 12.18 -4.76 4.87
CA ILE A 51 11.21 -3.82 4.28
C ILE A 51 10.85 -2.69 5.26
N GLY A 52 10.72 -2.98 6.56
CA GLY A 52 10.49 -1.98 7.59
C GLY A 52 11.62 -0.98 7.73
N VAL A 53 12.88 -1.45 7.71
CA VAL A 53 14.06 -0.58 7.72
C VAL A 53 14.12 0.28 6.45
N MET A 54 13.93 -0.33 5.28
CA MET A 54 13.86 0.40 4.01
C MET A 54 12.78 1.48 4.05
N LEU A 55 11.56 1.15 4.50
CA LEU A 55 10.45 2.10 4.56
C LEU A 55 10.70 3.25 5.53
N TYR A 56 11.39 3.01 6.64
CA TYR A 56 11.77 4.10 7.54
C TYR A 56 12.63 5.16 6.82
N PHE A 57 13.64 4.72 6.05
CA PHE A 57 14.50 5.63 5.28
C PHE A 57 13.78 6.25 4.08
N LEU A 58 12.88 5.50 3.43
CA LEU A 58 12.03 6.03 2.36
C LEU A 58 11.11 7.13 2.89
N MET A 59 10.38 6.86 3.96
CA MET A 59 9.45 7.82 4.57
C MET A 59 10.18 9.04 5.13
N SER A 60 11.38 8.85 5.67
CA SER A 60 12.26 9.97 6.04
C SER A 60 12.60 10.85 4.83
N SER A 61 12.96 10.24 3.70
CA SER A 61 13.25 10.98 2.46
C SER A 61 12.01 11.70 1.91
N ILE A 62 10.85 11.03 1.95
CA ILE A 62 9.58 11.62 1.53
C ILE A 62 9.15 12.75 2.47
N GLY A 63 9.37 12.64 3.78
CA GLY A 63 9.03 13.71 4.73
C GLY A 63 9.83 14.98 4.51
N GLU A 64 11.07 14.88 4.05
CA GLU A 64 11.87 16.03 3.65
C GLU A 64 11.25 16.76 2.46
N LEU A 65 10.82 16.00 1.44
CA LEU A 65 10.08 16.56 0.30
C LEU A 65 8.73 17.16 0.72
N ALA A 66 7.98 16.46 1.56
CA ALA A 66 6.62 16.82 1.96
C ALA A 66 6.55 18.02 2.90
N THR A 67 7.60 18.27 3.69
CA THR A 67 7.70 19.47 4.54
C THR A 67 8.25 20.67 3.78
N PHE A 68 9.18 20.44 2.85
CA PHE A 68 9.73 21.47 1.97
C PHE A 68 8.69 21.95 0.94
N TYR A 69 7.92 21.01 0.38
CA TYR A 69 6.93 21.25 -0.65
C TYR A 69 5.59 20.56 -0.35
N PRO A 70 4.81 21.05 0.63
CA PRO A 70 3.57 20.42 1.07
C PRO A 70 2.45 20.61 0.03
N VAL A 71 2.36 19.70 -0.95
CA VAL A 71 1.31 19.71 -1.98
C VAL A 71 0.63 18.35 -2.09
N SER A 72 -0.69 18.35 -2.29
CA SER A 72 -1.50 17.12 -2.36
C SER A 72 -1.13 16.23 -3.55
N GLY A 73 -0.52 16.77 -4.60
CA GLY A 73 -0.05 15.98 -5.75
C GLY A 73 1.16 15.08 -5.43
N SER A 74 1.79 15.25 -4.26
CA SER A 74 2.86 14.40 -3.70
C SER A 74 3.84 13.90 -4.77
N PHE A 75 3.88 12.60 -5.06
CA PHE A 75 4.83 11.94 -5.96
C PHE A 75 4.86 12.53 -7.38
N SER A 76 3.71 12.88 -7.94
CA SER A 76 3.62 13.55 -9.25
C SER A 76 4.23 14.95 -9.17
N SER A 77 3.94 15.71 -8.13
CA SER A 77 4.45 17.07 -7.94
C SER A 77 5.95 17.08 -7.64
N TYR A 78 6.45 16.17 -6.80
CA TYR A 78 7.88 16.03 -6.50
C TYR A 78 8.68 15.67 -7.76
N SER A 79 8.19 14.68 -8.52
CA SER A 79 8.83 14.28 -9.78
C SER A 79 8.79 15.41 -10.81
N THR A 80 7.66 16.12 -10.92
CA THR A 80 7.52 17.28 -11.81
C THR A 80 8.50 18.40 -11.46
N ARG A 81 8.61 18.76 -10.17
CA ARG A 81 9.39 19.91 -9.70
C ARG A 81 10.89 19.63 -9.68
N PHE A 82 11.30 18.45 -9.22
CA PHE A 82 12.71 18.17 -8.95
C PHE A 82 13.39 17.35 -10.06
N VAL A 83 12.62 16.67 -10.92
CA VAL A 83 13.18 15.76 -11.93
C VAL A 83 12.80 16.19 -13.35
N ASP A 84 11.56 15.95 -13.77
CA ASP A 84 11.07 16.19 -15.13
C ASP A 84 9.54 16.15 -15.17
N LYS A 85 8.92 17.01 -16.00
CA LYS A 85 7.46 17.08 -16.13
C LYS A 85 6.83 15.77 -16.65
N SER A 86 7.51 15.03 -17.53
CA SER A 86 7.00 13.73 -17.99
C SER A 86 7.09 12.67 -16.92
N LEU A 87 8.11 12.73 -16.05
CA LEU A 87 8.19 11.80 -14.92
C LEU A 87 7.03 12.04 -13.95
N GLY A 88 6.70 13.30 -13.66
CA GLY A 88 5.54 13.61 -12.82
C GLY A 88 4.21 13.14 -13.44
N PHE A 89 4.01 13.32 -14.74
CA PHE A 89 2.87 12.73 -15.45
C PHE A 89 2.81 11.20 -15.26
N THR A 90 3.93 10.50 -15.50
CA THR A 90 3.99 9.04 -15.35
C THR A 90 3.72 8.61 -13.91
N MET A 91 4.28 9.30 -12.91
CA MET A 91 4.07 8.97 -11.49
C MET A 91 2.63 9.21 -11.04
N GLY A 92 1.96 10.24 -11.56
CA GLY A 92 0.54 10.48 -11.29
C GLY A 92 -0.34 9.32 -11.79
N TRP A 93 -0.19 8.93 -13.05
CA TRP A 93 -0.93 7.80 -13.63
C TRP A 93 -0.58 6.46 -12.96
N LEU A 94 0.69 6.25 -12.63
CA LEU A 94 1.16 5.07 -11.93
C LEU A 94 0.53 4.94 -10.54
N TYR A 95 0.55 5.99 -9.72
CA TYR A 95 -0.05 5.97 -8.39
C TYR A 95 -1.57 5.78 -8.47
N TRP A 96 -2.23 6.43 -9.45
CA TRP A 96 -3.65 6.22 -9.70
C TRP A 96 -3.96 4.75 -10.04
N ALA A 97 -3.16 4.13 -10.94
CA ALA A 97 -3.34 2.74 -11.33
C ALA A 97 -3.11 1.77 -10.16
N ILE A 98 -2.09 2.01 -9.33
CA ILE A 98 -1.82 1.22 -8.12
C ILE A 98 -3.04 1.21 -7.20
N TRP A 99 -3.55 2.40 -6.83
CA TRP A 99 -4.70 2.48 -5.93
C TRP A 99 -5.97 1.89 -6.53
N LEU A 100 -6.12 1.96 -7.86
CA LEU A 100 -7.21 1.30 -8.55
C LEU A 100 -7.12 -0.22 -8.41
N LEU A 101 -5.95 -0.81 -8.65
CA LEU A 101 -5.73 -2.25 -8.53
C LEU A 101 -5.85 -2.74 -7.07
N VAL A 102 -5.30 -1.99 -6.11
CA VAL A 102 -5.45 -2.26 -4.67
C VAL A 102 -6.94 -2.32 -4.30
N THR A 103 -7.71 -1.31 -4.73
CA THR A 103 -9.16 -1.26 -4.52
C THR A 103 -9.86 -2.50 -5.07
N SER A 104 -9.52 -2.90 -6.31
CA SER A 104 -10.10 -4.09 -6.93
C SER A 104 -9.79 -5.35 -6.12
N VAL A 105 -8.55 -5.52 -5.68
CA VAL A 105 -8.12 -6.68 -4.90
C VAL A 105 -8.83 -6.73 -3.55
N ASP A 106 -8.88 -5.62 -2.82
CA ASP A 106 -9.55 -5.56 -1.51
C ASP A 106 -11.04 -5.91 -1.61
N ILE A 107 -11.74 -5.48 -2.68
CA ILE A 107 -13.15 -5.81 -2.91
C ILE A 107 -13.34 -7.31 -3.20
N ILE A 108 -12.50 -7.89 -4.08
CA ILE A 108 -12.57 -9.32 -4.45
C ILE A 108 -12.33 -10.20 -3.21
N ILE A 109 -11.34 -9.83 -2.40
CA ILE A 109 -11.02 -10.57 -1.17
C ILE A 109 -12.10 -10.36 -0.11
N SER A 110 -12.66 -9.15 0.02
CA SER A 110 -13.79 -8.90 0.93
C SER A 110 -14.95 -9.86 0.66
N ALA A 111 -15.29 -10.07 -0.60
CA ALA A 111 -16.33 -11.01 -1.00
C ALA A 111 -15.97 -12.46 -0.67
N SER A 112 -14.70 -12.83 -0.80
CA SER A 112 -14.21 -14.16 -0.44
C SER A 112 -14.23 -14.41 1.07
N VAL A 113 -13.92 -13.40 1.88
CA VAL A 113 -14.02 -13.47 3.35
C VAL A 113 -15.47 -13.63 3.80
N LEU A 114 -16.44 -13.06 3.08
CA LEU A 114 -17.86 -13.20 3.40
C LEU A 114 -18.35 -14.66 3.30
N ASN A 115 -17.73 -15.48 2.46
CA ASN A 115 -18.04 -16.90 2.35
C ASN A 115 -17.67 -17.73 3.59
N TYR A 116 -16.94 -17.15 4.56
CA TYR A 116 -16.69 -17.81 5.84
C TYR A 116 -18.00 -18.17 6.56
N TRP A 117 -19.04 -17.34 6.44
CA TRP A 117 -20.34 -17.65 7.01
C TRP A 117 -21.23 -18.30 5.95
N ASP A 118 -21.70 -19.52 6.24
CA ASP A 118 -22.58 -20.28 5.36
C ASP A 118 -23.83 -19.50 4.93
N THR A 119 -24.34 -18.62 5.81
CA THR A 119 -25.49 -17.76 5.54
C THR A 119 -25.30 -16.81 4.36
N PHE A 120 -24.05 -16.51 3.95
CA PHE A 120 -23.77 -15.61 2.82
C PHE A 120 -23.34 -16.34 1.54
N GLN A 121 -23.24 -17.67 1.55
CA GLN A 121 -22.83 -18.47 0.39
C GLN A 121 -23.92 -18.61 -0.70
N PHE A 122 -25.09 -18.02 -0.51
CA PHE A 122 -26.19 -18.02 -1.50
C PHE A 122 -25.90 -17.15 -2.73
N LEU A 123 -24.94 -16.22 -2.66
CA LEU A 123 -24.44 -15.46 -3.80
C LEU A 123 -22.98 -15.80 -4.06
N SER A 124 -22.59 -15.73 -5.34
CA SER A 124 -21.18 -15.89 -5.71
C SER A 124 -20.31 -14.74 -5.17
N PRO A 125 -19.00 -14.95 -4.91
CA PRO A 125 -18.06 -13.89 -4.54
C PRO A 125 -18.07 -12.71 -5.52
N VAL A 126 -18.34 -12.96 -6.80
CA VAL A 126 -18.44 -11.91 -7.83
C VAL A 126 -19.61 -10.98 -7.56
N THR A 127 -20.77 -11.57 -7.26
CA THR A 127 -21.99 -10.83 -7.00
C THR A 127 -21.81 -9.98 -5.75
N TRP A 128 -21.21 -10.54 -4.70
CA TRP A 128 -20.85 -9.78 -3.49
C TRP A 128 -19.85 -8.67 -3.77
N SER A 129 -18.83 -8.91 -4.63
CA SER A 129 -17.87 -7.88 -5.05
C SER A 129 -18.55 -6.69 -5.73
N ILE A 130 -19.52 -6.95 -6.62
CA ILE A 130 -20.31 -5.91 -7.30
C ILE A 130 -21.19 -5.16 -6.30
N ILE A 131 -21.84 -5.87 -5.37
CA ILE A 131 -22.66 -5.24 -4.31
C ILE A 131 -21.79 -4.31 -3.46
N PHE A 132 -20.63 -4.77 -2.99
CA PHE A 132 -19.70 -3.96 -2.22
C PHE A 132 -19.20 -2.74 -3.01
N LEU A 133 -18.82 -2.91 -4.28
CA LEU A 133 -18.42 -1.79 -5.12
C LEU A 133 -19.54 -0.74 -5.26
N CYS A 134 -20.79 -1.17 -5.46
CA CYS A 134 -21.95 -0.28 -5.52
C CYS A 134 -22.18 0.44 -4.19
N LEU A 135 -22.09 -0.25 -3.05
CA LEU A 135 -22.21 0.35 -1.73
C LEU A 135 -21.12 1.42 -1.50
N LEU A 136 -19.86 1.11 -1.82
CA LEU A 136 -18.75 2.05 -1.67
C LEU A 136 -18.89 3.25 -2.61
N PHE A 137 -19.37 3.04 -3.84
CA PHE A 137 -19.67 4.13 -4.77
C PHE A 137 -20.74 5.07 -4.24
N LEU A 138 -21.84 4.54 -3.70
CA LEU A 138 -22.90 5.33 -3.08
C LEU A 138 -22.38 6.12 -1.88
N LEU A 139 -21.60 5.48 -0.99
CA LEU A 139 -20.98 6.16 0.15
C LEU A 139 -20.13 7.36 -0.29
N ASN A 140 -19.41 7.25 -1.40
CA ASN A 140 -18.56 8.32 -1.92
C ASN A 140 -19.32 9.48 -2.59
N ILE A 141 -20.61 9.32 -2.91
CA ILE A 141 -21.44 10.38 -3.51
C ILE A 141 -22.17 11.22 -2.45
N PHE A 142 -22.50 10.63 -1.30
CA PHE A 142 -23.41 11.28 -0.34
C PHE A 142 -22.73 12.15 0.73
N SER A 143 -21.60 11.75 1.34
CA SER A 143 -20.99 12.58 2.40
C SER A 143 -19.51 12.28 2.67
N VAL A 144 -18.65 13.28 2.42
CA VAL A 144 -17.21 13.26 2.75
C VAL A 144 -16.96 13.31 4.26
N LYS A 145 -17.85 13.95 5.04
CA LYS A 145 -17.72 14.03 6.50
C LYS A 145 -18.05 12.71 7.17
N ALA A 146 -19.14 12.05 6.74
CA ALA A 146 -19.51 10.73 7.24
C ALA A 146 -18.41 9.70 6.93
N PHE A 147 -17.82 9.78 5.72
CA PHE A 147 -16.65 8.98 5.35
C PHE A 147 -15.51 9.10 6.37
N GLY A 148 -15.08 10.32 6.71
CA GLY A 148 -13.95 10.53 7.62
C GLY A 148 -14.15 9.99 9.03
N GLU A 149 -15.37 10.10 9.57
CA GLU A 149 -15.71 9.55 10.89
C GLU A 149 -15.79 8.02 10.85
N THR A 150 -16.45 7.44 9.84
CA THR A 150 -16.53 5.97 9.69
C THR A 150 -15.15 5.35 9.56
N GLU A 151 -14.28 5.94 8.72
CA GLU A 151 -12.90 5.46 8.56
C GLU A 151 -12.09 5.55 9.85
N PHE A 152 -12.29 6.61 10.65
CA PHE A 152 -11.64 6.74 11.95
C PHE A 152 -11.98 5.56 12.87
N TRP A 153 -13.27 5.24 13.02
CA TRP A 153 -13.72 4.16 13.89
C TRP A 153 -13.32 2.78 13.36
N LEU A 154 -13.49 2.53 12.07
CA LEU A 154 -13.08 1.26 11.45
C LEU A 154 -11.58 1.03 11.62
N SER A 155 -10.75 2.05 11.38
CA SER A 155 -9.30 1.94 11.56
C SER A 155 -8.89 1.72 13.01
N LEU A 156 -9.61 2.31 13.97
CA LEU A 156 -9.36 2.08 15.40
C LEU A 156 -9.65 0.61 15.78
N ILE A 157 -10.76 0.06 15.32
CA ILE A 157 -11.14 -1.35 15.54
C ILE A 157 -10.05 -2.28 15.00
N LYS A 158 -9.53 -2.02 13.78
CA LYS A 158 -8.44 -2.82 13.19
C LYS A 158 -7.22 -2.91 14.12
N VAL A 159 -6.76 -1.76 14.62
CA VAL A 159 -5.56 -1.68 15.47
C VAL A 159 -5.76 -2.41 16.78
N ILE A 160 -6.91 -2.18 17.45
CA ILE A 160 -7.25 -2.86 18.71
C ILE A 160 -7.29 -4.38 18.50
N THR A 161 -7.93 -4.83 17.42
CA THR A 161 -8.04 -6.25 17.08
C THR A 161 -6.67 -6.90 16.88
N ILE A 162 -5.73 -6.24 16.20
CA ILE A 162 -4.36 -6.77 16.02
C ILE A 162 -3.63 -6.87 17.37
N ILE A 163 -3.80 -5.88 18.26
CA ILE A 163 -3.19 -5.93 19.60
C ILE A 163 -3.75 -7.12 20.41
N ILE A 164 -5.08 -7.31 20.38
CA ILE A 164 -5.74 -8.44 21.04
C ILE A 164 -5.27 -9.77 20.43
N PHE A 165 -5.18 -9.85 19.10
CA PHE A 165 -4.68 -11.02 18.39
C PHE A 165 -3.27 -11.40 18.87
N ILE A 166 -2.35 -10.44 18.93
CA ILE A 166 -0.98 -10.68 19.38
C ILE A 166 -0.97 -11.14 20.84
N ALA A 167 -1.73 -10.47 21.72
CA ALA A 167 -1.79 -10.84 23.14
C ALA A 167 -2.33 -12.26 23.35
N ILE A 168 -3.47 -12.60 22.74
CA ILE A 168 -4.07 -13.94 22.83
C ILE A 168 -3.13 -14.97 22.22
N GLY A 169 -2.59 -14.70 21.03
CA GLY A 169 -1.67 -15.61 20.36
C GLY A 169 -0.43 -15.92 21.19
N VAL A 170 0.20 -14.92 21.81
CA VAL A 170 1.33 -15.12 22.73
C VAL A 170 0.92 -16.00 23.92
N LEU A 171 -0.22 -15.72 24.55
CA LEU A 171 -0.72 -16.53 25.67
C LEU A 171 -1.00 -17.99 25.26
N THR A 172 -1.49 -18.24 24.05
CA THR A 172 -1.67 -19.58 23.48
C THR A 172 -0.32 -20.27 23.27
N ILE A 173 0.66 -19.56 22.70
CA ILE A 173 2.00 -20.11 22.41
C ILE A 173 2.67 -20.64 23.68
N VAL A 174 2.57 -19.89 24.79
CA VAL A 174 3.15 -20.27 26.09
C VAL A 174 2.26 -21.21 26.91
N GLY A 175 1.05 -21.56 26.43
CA GLY A 175 0.15 -22.51 27.08
C GLY A 175 -0.68 -21.97 28.25
N ILE A 176 -0.72 -20.64 28.47
CA ILE A 176 -1.45 -20.02 29.60
C ILE A 176 -2.96 -20.13 29.44
N LEU A 177 -3.48 -20.09 28.20
CA LEU A 177 -4.92 -20.19 27.93
C LEU A 177 -5.49 -21.61 28.08
N GLY A 178 -4.66 -22.59 28.41
CA GLY A 178 -5.04 -24.00 28.43
C GLY A 178 -5.16 -24.60 27.01
N GLY A 179 -5.43 -25.90 26.91
CA GLY A 179 -5.49 -26.62 25.64
C GLY A 179 -4.10 -27.01 25.09
N LYS A 180 -3.94 -26.98 23.76
CA LYS A 180 -2.69 -27.35 23.09
C LYS A 180 -1.66 -26.21 23.23
N THR A 181 -0.54 -26.50 23.89
CA THR A 181 0.63 -25.61 23.85
C THR A 181 1.33 -25.76 22.50
N TYR A 182 1.43 -24.67 21.73
CA TYR A 182 2.09 -24.70 20.42
C TYR A 182 3.61 -24.54 20.55
N GLY A 183 4.08 -23.73 21.50
CA GLY A 183 5.50 -23.42 21.64
C GLY A 183 6.08 -22.85 20.34
N LEU A 184 7.36 -23.16 20.06
CA LEU A 184 8.07 -22.70 18.86
C LEU A 184 8.41 -23.85 17.90
N SER A 185 7.77 -25.01 18.01
CA SER A 185 8.13 -26.18 17.19
C SER A 185 7.99 -25.94 15.69
N ASN A 186 7.02 -25.11 15.30
CA ASN A 186 6.79 -24.74 13.89
C ASN A 186 7.92 -23.85 13.30
N TYR A 187 8.79 -23.26 14.14
CA TYR A 187 9.97 -22.52 13.68
C TYR A 187 11.13 -23.40 13.22
N THR A 188 11.13 -24.66 13.64
CA THR A 188 12.23 -25.61 13.39
C THR A 188 11.77 -26.87 12.65
N MET A 189 10.51 -26.90 12.21
CA MET A 189 9.94 -28.04 11.50
C MET A 189 10.34 -28.01 10.02
N GLY A 190 10.73 -29.16 9.45
CA GLY A 190 11.00 -29.28 8.02
C GLY A 190 12.10 -28.32 7.55
N GLU A 191 11.82 -27.51 6.53
CA GLU A 191 12.74 -26.49 6.00
C GLU A 191 12.72 -25.17 6.80
N ALA A 192 11.85 -25.04 7.81
CA ALA A 192 11.82 -23.87 8.67
C ALA A 192 13.15 -23.73 9.43
N PRO A 193 13.64 -22.50 9.68
CA PRO A 193 12.90 -21.24 9.57
C PRO A 193 12.94 -20.56 8.19
N PHE A 194 13.72 -21.05 7.24
CA PHE A 194 13.91 -20.44 5.91
C PHE A 194 13.54 -21.43 4.80
N VAL A 195 12.24 -21.55 4.54
CA VAL A 195 11.68 -22.45 3.53
C VAL A 195 12.08 -21.97 2.14
N GLY A 196 12.52 -22.89 1.28
CA GLY A 196 13.09 -22.54 -0.03
C GLY A 196 14.37 -21.69 0.05
N GLY A 197 15.02 -21.60 1.21
CA GLY A 197 16.27 -20.89 1.44
C GLY A 197 16.24 -19.42 0.99
N PHE A 198 17.33 -18.97 0.37
CA PHE A 198 17.46 -17.60 -0.12
C PHE A 198 16.44 -17.27 -1.23
N SER A 199 16.09 -18.24 -2.09
CA SER A 199 15.07 -18.09 -3.13
C SER A 199 13.67 -17.85 -2.57
N GLY A 200 13.25 -18.63 -1.57
CA GLY A 200 11.94 -18.47 -0.91
C GLY A 200 11.83 -17.11 -0.23
N PHE A 201 12.88 -16.71 0.49
CA PHE A 201 13.00 -15.38 1.07
C PHE A 201 12.89 -14.26 0.01
N LEU A 202 13.62 -14.37 -1.12
CA LEU A 202 13.55 -13.38 -2.19
C LEU A 202 12.17 -13.30 -2.85
N GLY A 203 11.51 -14.44 -3.03
CA GLY A 203 10.20 -14.55 -3.69
C GLY A 203 9.09 -13.81 -2.95
N VAL A 204 9.17 -13.70 -1.62
CA VAL A 204 8.13 -13.06 -0.80
C VAL A 204 8.33 -11.57 -0.58
N LEU A 205 9.50 -11.02 -0.91
CA LEU A 205 9.85 -9.63 -0.63
C LEU A 205 8.95 -8.62 -1.36
N LEU A 206 8.51 -8.94 -2.58
CA LEU A 206 7.56 -8.10 -3.31
C LEU A 206 6.22 -8.03 -2.61
N VAL A 207 5.70 -9.19 -2.19
CA VAL A 207 4.42 -9.29 -1.48
C VAL A 207 4.51 -8.57 -0.13
N ALA A 208 5.65 -8.70 0.58
CA ALA A 208 5.92 -7.94 1.79
C ALA A 208 5.96 -6.42 1.52
N GLY A 209 6.62 -5.99 0.45
CA GLY A 209 6.66 -4.60 0.00
C GLY A 209 5.28 -4.02 -0.34
N PHE A 210 4.46 -4.77 -1.09
CA PHE A 210 3.06 -4.44 -1.34
C PHE A 210 2.29 -4.27 -0.02
N SER A 211 2.48 -5.19 0.92
CA SER A 211 1.68 -5.25 2.13
C SER A 211 1.84 -4.02 3.01
N VAL A 212 3.05 -3.45 3.05
CA VAL A 212 3.33 -2.20 3.75
C VAL A 212 3.16 -0.95 2.89
N GLY A 213 2.81 -1.14 1.61
CA GLY A 213 2.44 -0.07 0.69
C GLY A 213 1.23 0.70 1.21
N GLY A 214 1.13 1.96 0.81
CA GLY A 214 0.12 2.89 1.31
C GLY A 214 0.53 3.64 2.58
N THR A 215 1.63 3.26 3.23
CA THR A 215 2.21 4.09 4.31
C THR A 215 2.69 5.45 3.79
N GLU A 216 3.02 5.54 2.50
CA GLU A 216 3.39 6.76 1.80
C GLU A 216 2.21 7.72 1.54
N VAL A 217 0.95 7.30 1.76
CA VAL A 217 -0.23 8.18 1.68
C VAL A 217 -0.09 9.37 2.61
N VAL A 218 0.62 9.22 3.74
CA VAL A 218 0.93 10.33 4.65
C VAL A 218 1.52 11.53 3.89
N ALA A 219 2.32 11.30 2.84
CA ALA A 219 2.89 12.37 2.02
C ALA A 219 1.86 13.11 1.15
N VAL A 220 0.85 12.41 0.65
CA VAL A 220 -0.32 13.01 -0.04
C VAL A 220 -1.06 13.93 0.91
N THR A 221 -1.18 13.50 2.16
CA THR A 221 -1.88 14.26 3.19
C THR A 221 -1.12 15.47 3.73
N ALA A 222 0.17 15.58 3.43
CA ALA A 222 0.98 16.72 3.85
C ALA A 222 0.45 18.05 3.29
N GLY A 223 -0.06 18.04 2.05
CA GLY A 223 -0.68 19.22 1.42
C GLY A 223 -2.00 19.67 2.06
N GLU A 224 -2.61 18.82 2.89
CA GLU A 224 -3.83 19.11 3.64
C GLU A 224 -3.56 19.33 5.14
N SER A 225 -2.29 19.21 5.57
CA SER A 225 -1.91 19.39 6.97
C SER A 225 -1.76 20.86 7.31
N SER A 226 -2.33 21.29 8.44
CA SER A 226 -2.15 22.66 8.96
C SER A 226 -0.72 22.93 9.47
N ASN A 227 0.05 21.88 9.77
CA ASN A 227 1.44 21.99 10.21
C ASN A 227 2.25 20.76 9.76
N PRO A 228 2.59 20.66 8.46
CA PRO A 228 3.33 19.53 7.90
C PRO A 228 4.68 19.32 8.60
N ASP A 229 5.35 20.39 9.03
CA ASP A 229 6.67 20.35 9.69
C ASP A 229 6.67 19.54 10.98
N ARG A 230 5.55 19.53 11.71
CA ARG A 230 5.41 18.74 12.95
C ARG A 230 4.69 17.43 12.74
N SER A 231 3.71 17.37 11.83
CA SER A 231 2.90 16.18 11.60
C SER A 231 3.68 15.10 10.85
N MET A 232 4.48 15.48 9.84
CA MET A 232 5.25 14.54 9.04
C MET A 232 6.29 13.74 9.84
N PRO A 233 7.17 14.36 10.67
CA PRO A 233 8.16 13.60 11.44
C PRO A 233 7.54 12.61 12.43
N LYS A 234 6.37 12.95 13.00
CA LYS A 234 5.63 12.04 13.88
C LYS A 234 5.11 10.83 13.11
N ALA A 235 4.52 11.07 11.94
CA ALA A 235 3.98 10.00 11.10
C ALA A 235 5.09 9.04 10.62
N ILE A 236 6.27 9.56 10.23
CA ILE A 236 7.43 8.74 9.85
C ILE A 236 7.84 7.78 10.96
N LYS A 237 7.96 8.28 12.20
CA LYS A 237 8.31 7.42 13.36
C LYS A 237 7.25 6.34 13.59
N GLN A 238 5.98 6.67 13.39
CA GLN A 238 4.90 5.71 13.55
C GLN A 238 4.94 4.60 12.49
N VAL A 239 5.35 4.86 11.25
CA VAL A 239 5.44 3.82 10.21
C VAL A 239 6.30 2.64 10.65
N PHE A 240 7.48 2.90 11.22
CA PHE A 240 8.36 1.83 11.71
C PHE A 240 7.69 0.96 12.78
N TRP A 241 7.09 1.59 13.80
CA TRP A 241 6.40 0.87 14.87
C TRP A 241 5.16 0.12 14.37
N ARG A 242 4.46 0.64 13.36
CA ARG A 242 3.33 -0.04 12.72
C ARG A 242 3.76 -1.31 12.00
N ILE A 243 4.89 -1.28 11.28
CA ILE A 243 5.41 -2.48 10.58
C ILE A 243 5.84 -3.54 11.60
N LEU A 244 6.55 -3.13 12.65
CA LEU A 244 6.96 -4.04 13.72
C LEU A 244 5.74 -4.67 14.43
N LEU A 245 4.79 -3.84 14.86
CA LEU A 245 3.62 -4.28 15.61
C LEU A 245 2.66 -5.09 14.74
N PHE A 246 2.24 -4.57 13.59
CA PHE A 246 1.17 -5.19 12.81
C PHE A 246 1.66 -6.38 12.00
N TYR A 247 2.85 -6.31 11.41
CA TYR A 247 3.34 -7.36 10.53
C TYR A 247 4.26 -8.33 11.27
N VAL A 248 5.39 -7.84 11.78
CA VAL A 248 6.43 -8.74 12.34
C VAL A 248 5.90 -9.55 13.52
N LEU A 249 5.24 -8.92 14.48
CA LEU A 249 4.69 -9.64 15.64
C LEU A 249 3.52 -10.56 15.27
N SER A 250 2.61 -10.12 14.38
CA SER A 250 1.51 -10.99 13.94
C SER A 250 2.03 -12.21 13.18
N ILE A 251 2.99 -12.03 12.27
CA ILE A 251 3.67 -13.12 11.57
C ILE A 251 4.31 -14.06 12.57
N ALA A 252 5.02 -13.51 13.57
CA ALA A 252 5.68 -14.34 14.56
C ALA A 252 4.68 -15.22 15.34
N VAL A 253 3.52 -14.67 15.69
CA VAL A 253 2.43 -15.41 16.33
C VAL A 253 1.83 -16.46 15.39
N ILE A 254 1.49 -16.07 14.16
CA ILE A 254 0.90 -16.96 13.16
C ILE A 254 1.83 -18.15 12.91
N SER A 255 3.12 -17.91 12.67
CA SER A 255 4.08 -18.97 12.37
C SER A 255 4.42 -19.86 13.57
N ALA A 256 4.16 -19.40 14.80
CA ALA A 256 4.27 -20.28 15.98
C ALA A 256 3.10 -21.27 16.03
N ILE A 257 1.89 -20.82 15.69
CA ILE A 257 0.64 -21.59 15.85
C ILE A 257 0.33 -22.46 14.62
N ILE A 258 0.61 -21.94 13.42
CA ILE A 258 0.29 -22.57 12.13
C ILE A 258 1.61 -22.99 11.46
N PRO A 259 1.80 -24.29 11.13
CA PRO A 259 2.97 -24.74 10.38
C PRO A 259 2.95 -24.15 8.97
N TYR A 260 4.12 -23.87 8.39
CA TYR A 260 4.20 -23.27 7.05
C TYR A 260 3.63 -24.18 5.93
N THR A 261 3.57 -25.49 6.17
CA THR A 261 3.03 -26.50 5.26
C THR A 261 1.50 -26.62 5.32
N ASP A 262 0.83 -25.76 6.09
CA ASP A 262 -0.60 -25.86 6.27
C ASP A 262 -1.36 -25.46 5.00
N PRO A 263 -2.25 -26.32 4.46
CA PRO A 263 -2.99 -26.03 3.22
C PRO A 263 -3.83 -24.75 3.30
N LEU A 264 -4.29 -24.39 4.51
CA LEU A 264 -5.08 -23.17 4.72
C LEU A 264 -4.23 -21.89 4.58
N LEU A 265 -2.90 -21.95 4.72
CA LEU A 265 -2.02 -20.81 4.40
C LEU A 265 -1.77 -20.69 2.90
N LEU A 266 -1.77 -21.83 2.21
CA LEU A 266 -1.52 -21.93 0.77
C LEU A 266 -2.75 -21.56 -0.07
N ASN A 267 -3.95 -21.55 0.54
CA ASN A 267 -5.24 -21.40 -0.13
C ASN A 267 -5.43 -22.44 -1.26
N GLU A 268 -4.91 -23.67 -1.08
CA GLU A 268 -4.99 -24.76 -2.08
C GLU A 268 -6.41 -25.27 -2.33
N SER A 269 -7.33 -25.06 -1.38
CA SER A 269 -8.75 -25.35 -1.56
C SER A 269 -9.44 -24.18 -2.26
N GLU A 270 -9.82 -24.38 -3.53
CA GLU A 270 -10.38 -23.40 -4.48
C GLU A 270 -11.64 -22.60 -4.03
N SER A 271 -12.11 -22.66 -2.77
CA SER A 271 -13.39 -22.01 -2.40
C SER A 271 -13.34 -20.87 -1.38
N VAL A 272 -12.32 -20.75 -0.52
CA VAL A 272 -12.28 -19.66 0.48
C VAL A 272 -10.84 -19.28 0.85
N SER A 273 -10.43 -18.05 0.50
CA SER A 273 -9.20 -17.46 1.03
C SER A 273 -9.37 -17.19 2.52
N GLN A 274 -8.90 -18.08 3.39
CA GLN A 274 -8.97 -17.88 4.84
C GLN A 274 -7.79 -17.03 5.33
N SER A 275 -8.08 -16.01 6.12
CA SER A 275 -7.02 -15.21 6.76
C SER A 275 -6.27 -16.05 7.80
N PRO A 276 -4.93 -16.00 7.85
CA PRO A 276 -4.18 -16.62 8.94
C PRO A 276 -4.59 -16.16 10.34
N PHE A 277 -5.11 -14.93 10.47
CA PHE A 277 -5.64 -14.43 11.73
C PHE A 277 -6.87 -15.23 12.17
N THR A 278 -7.78 -15.51 11.24
CA THR A 278 -8.96 -16.36 11.46
C THR A 278 -8.54 -17.77 11.83
N ILE A 279 -7.62 -18.36 11.05
CA ILE A 279 -7.15 -19.74 11.25
C ILE A 279 -6.55 -19.93 12.65
N VAL A 280 -5.80 -18.93 13.15
CA VAL A 280 -5.28 -18.96 14.52
C VAL A 280 -6.42 -19.04 15.54
N PHE A 281 -7.46 -18.21 15.43
CA PHE A 281 -8.57 -18.23 16.40
C PHE A 281 -9.43 -19.50 16.32
N ASP A 282 -9.61 -20.05 15.11
CA ASP A 282 -10.27 -21.35 14.92
C ASP A 282 -9.49 -22.46 15.65
N ARG A 283 -8.16 -22.44 15.56
CA ARG A 283 -7.28 -23.41 16.24
C ARG A 283 -7.22 -23.27 17.75
N VAL A 284 -7.32 -22.03 18.26
CA VAL A 284 -7.38 -21.75 19.69
C VAL A 284 -8.72 -22.24 20.29
N GLY A 285 -9.72 -22.56 19.46
CA GLY A 285 -10.99 -23.14 19.89
C GLY A 285 -12.01 -22.11 20.39
N ILE A 286 -11.80 -20.82 20.09
CA ILE A 286 -12.73 -19.74 20.44
C ILE A 286 -13.53 -19.40 19.17
N ALA A 287 -14.51 -20.23 18.81
CA ALA A 287 -15.27 -20.09 17.55
C ALA A 287 -15.92 -18.70 17.39
N PHE A 288 -16.42 -18.12 18.49
CA PHE A 288 -16.93 -16.75 18.50
C PHE A 288 -15.86 -15.72 18.10
N ALA A 289 -14.61 -15.90 18.55
CA ALA A 289 -13.52 -14.99 18.22
C ALA A 289 -13.13 -15.10 16.74
N ALA A 290 -13.14 -16.28 16.13
CA ALA A 290 -12.86 -16.44 14.71
C ALA A 290 -13.89 -15.71 13.83
N SER A 291 -15.19 -15.83 14.16
CA SER A 291 -16.25 -15.05 13.49
C SER A 291 -16.07 -13.54 13.68
N VAL A 292 -15.77 -13.06 14.89
CA VAL A 292 -15.51 -11.63 15.14
C VAL A 292 -14.33 -11.13 14.30
N ILE A 293 -13.27 -11.93 14.19
CA ILE A 293 -12.07 -11.57 13.45
C ILE A 293 -12.33 -11.49 11.95
N ASN A 294 -13.07 -12.44 11.38
CA ASN A 294 -13.51 -12.32 9.99
C ASN A 294 -14.35 -11.06 9.74
N ALA A 295 -15.22 -10.68 10.68
CA ALA A 295 -15.99 -9.44 10.55
C ALA A 295 -15.08 -8.20 10.58
N VAL A 296 -14.05 -8.19 11.43
CA VAL A 296 -13.04 -7.12 11.45
C VAL A 296 -12.23 -7.12 10.15
N ILE A 297 -11.84 -8.28 9.61
CA ILE A 297 -11.11 -8.39 8.34
C ILE A 297 -11.98 -7.85 7.20
N LEU A 298 -13.24 -8.27 7.11
CA LEU A 298 -14.19 -7.80 6.09
C LEU A 298 -14.33 -6.28 6.13
N THR A 299 -14.62 -5.72 7.31
CA THR A 299 -14.74 -4.27 7.49
C THR A 299 -13.41 -3.56 7.21
N SER A 300 -12.27 -4.20 7.49
CA SER A 300 -10.96 -3.66 7.19
C SER A 300 -10.69 -3.53 5.70
N LEU A 301 -10.98 -4.58 4.94
CA LEU A 301 -10.80 -4.62 3.49
C LEU A 301 -11.73 -3.64 2.79
N LEU A 302 -12.99 -3.56 3.21
CA LEU A 302 -13.95 -2.58 2.67
C LEU A 302 -13.53 -1.13 2.95
N SER A 303 -12.97 -0.85 4.13
CA SER A 303 -12.42 0.48 4.47
C SER A 303 -11.18 0.83 3.63
N ALA A 304 -10.30 -0.14 3.37
CA ALA A 304 -9.14 0.07 2.50
C ALA A 304 -9.58 0.34 1.03
N ALA A 305 -10.50 -0.46 0.50
CA ALA A 305 -11.09 -0.26 -0.83
C ALA A 305 -11.79 1.11 -0.95
N ASN A 306 -12.54 1.51 0.08
CA ASN A 306 -13.20 2.81 0.14
C ASN A 306 -12.20 3.97 0.06
N SER A 307 -11.09 3.87 0.80
CA SER A 307 -9.98 4.84 0.76
C SER A 307 -9.34 4.91 -0.63
N GLY A 308 -9.24 3.77 -1.33
CA GLY A 308 -8.77 3.69 -2.71
C GLY A 308 -9.70 4.38 -3.71
N ILE A 309 -11.02 4.14 -3.65
CA ILE A 309 -12.04 4.85 -4.46
C ILE A 309 -12.00 6.35 -4.20
N TYR A 310 -11.86 6.74 -2.94
CA TYR A 310 -11.73 8.13 -2.53
C TYR A 310 -10.49 8.78 -3.17
N THR A 311 -9.34 8.13 -3.06
CA THR A 311 -8.03 8.64 -3.52
C THR A 311 -7.95 8.71 -5.04
N THR A 312 -8.34 7.65 -5.74
CA THR A 312 -8.26 7.54 -7.20
C THR A 312 -9.13 8.57 -7.91
N SER A 313 -10.38 8.76 -7.46
CA SER A 313 -11.29 9.74 -8.05
C SER A 313 -10.77 11.18 -7.94
N ARG A 314 -10.17 11.54 -6.80
CA ARG A 314 -9.59 12.87 -6.56
C ARG A 314 -8.27 13.09 -7.27
N MET A 315 -7.42 12.05 -7.32
CA MET A 315 -6.20 12.10 -8.11
C MET A 315 -6.51 12.30 -9.60
N LEU A 316 -7.50 11.59 -10.13
CA LEU A 316 -7.91 11.71 -11.52
C LEU A 316 -8.49 13.10 -11.83
N TYR A 317 -9.28 13.67 -10.91
CA TYR A 317 -9.72 15.06 -10.99
C TYR A 317 -8.55 16.06 -10.98
N SER A 318 -7.61 15.92 -10.04
CA SER A 318 -6.44 16.80 -9.93
C SER A 318 -5.56 16.74 -11.18
N MET A 319 -5.31 15.54 -11.72
CA MET A 319 -4.56 15.38 -12.96
C MET A 319 -5.29 16.04 -14.15
N ALA A 320 -6.62 16.00 -14.18
CA ALA A 320 -7.40 16.64 -15.23
C ALA A 320 -7.34 18.18 -15.18
N GLU A 321 -7.39 18.75 -13.97
CA GLU A 321 -7.17 20.19 -13.73
C GLU A 321 -5.77 20.64 -14.21
N ASP A 322 -4.75 19.83 -13.92
CA ASP A 322 -3.37 20.09 -14.35
C ASP A 322 -3.10 19.73 -15.84
N LYS A 323 -4.14 19.43 -16.62
CA LYS A 323 -4.06 19.05 -18.06
C LYS A 323 -3.21 17.80 -18.31
N GLN A 324 -3.08 16.95 -17.29
CA GLN A 324 -2.43 15.63 -17.33
C GLN A 324 -3.44 14.49 -17.52
N ALA A 325 -4.74 14.76 -17.45
CA ALA A 325 -5.81 13.82 -17.79
C ALA A 325 -6.90 14.51 -18.65
N PRO A 326 -7.79 13.75 -19.32
CA PRO A 326 -8.88 14.31 -20.12
C PRO A 326 -9.73 15.36 -19.38
N ARG A 327 -9.98 16.51 -20.02
CA ARG A 327 -10.65 17.68 -19.40
C ARG A 327 -12.02 17.38 -18.81
N PHE A 328 -12.74 16.38 -19.31
CA PHE A 328 -14.08 16.05 -18.80
C PHE A 328 -14.02 15.50 -17.36
N LEU A 329 -12.88 14.97 -16.91
CA LEU A 329 -12.65 14.46 -15.56
C LEU A 329 -12.47 15.58 -14.53
N ALA A 330 -12.16 16.81 -14.98
CA ALA A 330 -12.07 18.02 -14.16
C ALA A 330 -13.46 18.63 -13.83
N LYS A 331 -14.57 17.92 -14.10
CA LYS A 331 -15.92 18.42 -13.82
C LYS A 331 -16.33 18.09 -12.37
N LEU A 332 -16.61 19.12 -11.59
CA LEU A 332 -17.25 18.99 -10.28
C LEU A 332 -18.77 19.07 -10.39
N ASN A 333 -19.48 18.31 -9.55
CA ASN A 333 -20.91 18.49 -9.34
C ASN A 333 -21.18 19.87 -8.74
N LYS A 334 -22.21 20.56 -9.24
CA LYS A 334 -22.54 21.94 -8.85
C LYS A 334 -22.88 22.08 -7.36
N THR A 335 -23.60 21.10 -6.81
CA THR A 335 -24.14 21.11 -5.44
C THR A 335 -23.16 20.47 -4.45
N THR A 336 -22.72 19.24 -4.71
CA THR A 336 -21.88 18.50 -3.76
C THR A 336 -20.40 18.87 -3.84
N LYS A 337 -19.97 19.55 -4.91
CA LYS A 337 -18.56 19.85 -5.23
C LYS A 337 -17.67 18.60 -5.29
N LEU A 338 -18.26 17.44 -5.62
CA LEU A 338 -17.56 16.18 -5.78
C LEU A 338 -17.21 15.91 -7.25
N PRO A 339 -16.06 15.25 -7.54
CA PRO A 339 -15.66 14.89 -8.90
C PRO A 339 -16.39 13.63 -9.39
N ILE A 340 -17.72 13.73 -9.57
CA ILE A 340 -18.58 12.57 -9.89
C ILE A 340 -18.15 11.85 -11.16
N VAL A 341 -17.69 12.58 -12.18
CA VAL A 341 -17.26 11.96 -13.44
C VAL A 341 -16.02 11.08 -13.24
N ALA A 342 -15.03 11.58 -12.48
CA ALA A 342 -13.84 10.80 -12.13
C ALA A 342 -14.15 9.61 -11.22
N LEU A 343 -15.11 9.76 -10.30
CA LEU A 343 -15.62 8.68 -9.46
C LEU A 343 -16.29 7.58 -10.29
N PHE A 344 -17.13 7.95 -11.25
CA PHE A 344 -17.80 7.00 -12.13
C PHE A 344 -16.82 6.28 -13.07
N THR A 345 -15.81 7.00 -13.60
CA THR A 345 -14.72 6.38 -14.36
C THR A 345 -13.97 5.34 -13.51
N THR A 346 -13.66 5.67 -12.26
CA THR A 346 -13.02 4.74 -11.32
C THR A 346 -13.89 3.50 -11.10
N PHE A 347 -15.19 3.68 -10.85
CA PHE A 347 -16.15 2.60 -10.66
C PHE A 347 -16.17 1.62 -11.85
N ILE A 348 -16.28 2.15 -13.08
CA ILE A 348 -16.32 1.32 -14.30
C ILE A 348 -15.05 0.48 -14.43
N ILE A 349 -13.88 1.09 -14.19
CA ILE A 349 -12.60 0.40 -14.38
C ILE A 349 -12.40 -0.65 -13.28
N VAL A 350 -12.73 -0.35 -12.02
CA VAL A 350 -12.71 -1.35 -10.93
C VAL A 350 -13.65 -2.50 -11.23
N LEU A 351 -14.87 -2.22 -11.72
CA LEU A 351 -15.82 -3.24 -12.14
C LEU A 351 -15.25 -4.12 -13.26
N ALA A 352 -14.60 -3.51 -14.27
CA ALA A 352 -13.95 -4.25 -15.34
C ALA A 352 -12.84 -5.17 -14.82
N VAL A 353 -12.02 -4.71 -13.87
CA VAL A 353 -10.99 -5.56 -13.23
C VAL A 353 -11.63 -6.71 -12.46
N ILE A 354 -12.72 -6.48 -11.70
CA ILE A 354 -13.45 -7.53 -10.98
C ILE A 354 -14.02 -8.59 -11.92
N ILE A 355 -14.55 -8.17 -13.07
CA ILE A 355 -15.09 -9.08 -14.10
C ILE A 355 -13.95 -9.87 -14.75
N LEU A 356 -12.85 -9.20 -15.14
CA LEU A 356 -11.68 -9.87 -15.72
C LEU A 356 -11.05 -10.87 -14.75
N ALA A 357 -11.12 -10.59 -13.45
CA ALA A 357 -10.64 -11.48 -12.40
C ALA A 357 -11.41 -12.82 -12.36
N GLN A 358 -12.62 -12.91 -12.89
CA GLN A 358 -13.38 -14.16 -12.88
C GLN A 358 -12.81 -15.24 -13.81
N PHE A 359 -12.04 -14.83 -14.81
CA PHE A 359 -11.53 -15.76 -15.83
C PHE A 359 -10.21 -16.43 -15.43
N LYS A 360 -9.64 -16.10 -14.26
CA LYS A 360 -8.38 -16.67 -13.76
C LYS A 360 -8.41 -16.78 -12.23
N SER A 361 -8.31 -18.01 -11.72
CA SER A 361 -8.25 -18.31 -10.27
C SER A 361 -7.12 -17.56 -9.55
N ASP A 362 -5.94 -17.49 -10.14
CA ASP A 362 -4.75 -16.87 -9.52
C ASP A 362 -4.61 -15.36 -9.75
N ILE A 363 -5.66 -14.71 -10.27
CA ILE A 363 -5.58 -13.30 -10.66
C ILE A 363 -5.28 -12.39 -9.48
N VAL A 364 -5.78 -12.69 -8.28
CA VAL A 364 -5.59 -11.86 -7.09
C VAL A 364 -4.10 -11.77 -6.75
N PHE A 365 -3.41 -12.91 -6.63
CA PHE A 365 -1.97 -12.93 -6.40
C PHE A 365 -1.17 -12.32 -7.55
N THR A 366 -1.62 -12.54 -8.79
CA THR A 366 -1.03 -11.88 -9.96
C THR A 366 -1.13 -10.35 -9.86
N LEU A 367 -2.29 -9.82 -9.47
CA LEU A 367 -2.50 -8.39 -9.25
C LEU A 367 -1.63 -7.88 -8.10
N LEU A 368 -1.52 -8.61 -7.00
CA LEU A 368 -0.63 -8.26 -5.88
C LEU A 368 0.83 -8.13 -6.33
N ASN A 369 1.33 -9.07 -7.13
CA ASN A 369 2.68 -9.02 -7.68
C ASN A 369 2.87 -7.83 -8.63
N ILE A 370 1.90 -7.56 -9.51
CA ILE A 370 1.92 -6.37 -10.38
C ILE A 370 1.99 -5.11 -9.52
N ILE A 371 1.12 -4.96 -8.52
CA ILE A 371 1.11 -3.79 -7.64
C ILE A 371 2.47 -3.65 -6.92
N GLY A 372 2.99 -4.72 -6.33
CA GLY A 372 4.29 -4.72 -5.67
C GLY A 372 5.41 -4.25 -6.60
N SER A 373 5.42 -4.69 -7.87
CA SER A 373 6.40 -4.24 -8.87
C SER A 373 6.27 -2.75 -9.23
N LEU A 374 5.04 -2.25 -9.31
CA LEU A 374 4.75 -0.85 -9.64
C LEU A 374 5.12 0.11 -8.50
N VAL A 375 4.92 -0.33 -7.25
CA VAL A 375 5.26 0.43 -6.04
C VAL A 375 6.75 0.76 -5.96
N ILE A 376 7.63 -0.17 -6.38
CA ILE A 376 9.09 0.05 -6.45
C ILE A 376 9.43 1.29 -7.27
N VAL A 377 8.73 1.51 -8.40
CA VAL A 377 9.01 2.63 -9.29
C VAL A 377 8.63 3.97 -8.63
N ILE A 378 7.53 4.01 -7.87
CA ILE A 378 7.13 5.21 -7.12
C ILE A 378 8.14 5.54 -6.03
N TRP A 379 8.59 4.52 -5.29
CA TRP A 379 9.59 4.69 -4.25
C TRP A 379 10.93 5.14 -4.84
N ALA A 380 11.34 4.57 -5.97
CA ALA A 380 12.54 4.99 -6.71
C ALA A 380 12.44 6.45 -7.17
N ALA A 381 11.32 6.87 -7.75
CA ALA A 381 11.10 8.25 -8.19
C ALA A 381 11.11 9.24 -7.01
N SER A 382 10.58 8.82 -5.85
CA SER A 382 10.58 9.63 -4.62
C SER A 382 11.98 9.85 -4.08
N ILE A 383 12.80 8.79 -4.03
CA ILE A 383 14.21 8.90 -3.63
C ILE A 383 14.99 9.75 -4.64
N LEU A 384 14.76 9.58 -5.93
CA LEU A 384 15.39 10.41 -6.97
C LEU A 384 15.06 11.90 -6.77
N ALA A 385 13.80 12.23 -6.49
CA ALA A 385 13.40 13.61 -6.22
C ALA A 385 14.08 14.18 -4.97
N GLN A 386 14.17 13.42 -3.88
CA GLN A 386 14.84 13.84 -2.64
C GLN A 386 16.35 14.06 -2.85
N ILE A 387 17.02 13.15 -3.56
CA ILE A 387 18.44 13.30 -3.89
C ILE A 387 18.66 14.55 -4.74
N ARG A 388 17.80 14.81 -5.74
CA ARG A 388 17.92 16.01 -6.57
C ARG A 388 17.68 17.30 -5.79
N LEU A 389 16.75 17.32 -4.84
CA LEU A 389 16.58 18.46 -3.92
C LEU A 389 17.87 18.75 -3.15
N ARG A 390 18.49 17.72 -2.54
CA ARG A 390 19.75 17.87 -1.80
C ARG A 390 20.92 18.29 -2.68
N LEU A 391 21.01 17.74 -3.90
CA LEU A 391 22.02 18.14 -4.89
C LEU A 391 21.82 19.59 -5.35
N ALA A 392 20.58 20.05 -5.52
CA ALA A 392 20.28 21.44 -5.86
C ALA A 392 20.68 22.41 -4.74
N ILE A 393 20.37 22.09 -3.48
CA ILE A 393 20.81 22.86 -2.31
C ILE A 393 22.34 23.03 -2.31
N LYS A 394 23.06 21.92 -2.49
CA LYS A 394 24.53 21.94 -2.58
C LYS A 394 25.02 22.76 -3.78
N LYS A 395 24.42 22.56 -4.95
CA LYS A 395 24.84 23.23 -6.20
C LYS A 395 24.59 24.75 -6.17
N GLN A 396 23.55 25.19 -5.47
CA GLN A 396 23.21 26.60 -5.28
C GLN A 396 23.87 27.22 -4.04
N ASN A 397 24.86 26.56 -3.43
CA ASN A 397 25.62 27.02 -2.26
C ASN A 397 24.74 27.44 -1.06
N LYS A 398 23.65 26.72 -0.80
CA LYS A 398 22.80 26.93 0.39
C LYS A 398 23.06 25.87 1.46
N ASP A 399 22.88 26.21 2.73
CA ASP A 399 22.90 25.23 3.82
C ASP A 399 21.52 24.53 3.91
N PRO A 400 21.46 23.19 3.93
CA PRO A 400 20.23 22.47 4.20
C PRO A 400 19.49 22.88 5.47
N LYS A 401 20.19 23.40 6.49
CA LYS A 401 19.59 23.91 7.74
C LYS A 401 18.67 25.11 7.51
N ASP A 402 18.99 25.93 6.52
CA ASP A 402 18.25 27.16 6.24
C ASP A 402 17.10 26.91 5.25
N VAL A 403 17.20 25.84 4.46
CA VAL A 403 16.25 25.52 3.39
C VAL A 403 15.21 24.48 3.82
N LEU A 404 15.61 23.45 4.58
CA LEU A 404 14.77 22.28 4.85
C LEU A 404 14.13 22.35 6.26
N PRO A 405 12.79 22.38 6.37
CA PRO A 405 12.10 22.35 7.66
C PRO A 405 12.32 21.05 8.43
N TYR A 406 12.37 19.93 7.70
CA TYR A 406 12.73 18.62 8.23
C TYR A 406 13.88 18.03 7.40
N LYS A 407 14.81 17.37 8.09
CA LYS A 407 15.97 16.72 7.47
C LYS A 407 15.88 15.22 7.70
N ALA A 408 15.90 14.46 6.61
CA ALA A 408 16.01 13.01 6.68
C ALA A 408 17.28 12.63 7.47
N PRO A 409 17.16 11.80 8.52
CA PRO A 409 18.33 11.33 9.25
C PRO A 409 19.23 10.47 8.35
N PHE A 410 20.52 10.45 8.66
CA PHE A 410 21.52 9.64 7.96
C PHE A 410 21.66 9.92 6.46
N TYR A 411 21.33 11.11 5.96
CA TYR A 411 21.64 11.47 4.58
C TYR A 411 23.18 11.55 4.35
N PRO A 412 23.74 10.95 3.30
CA PRO A 412 23.10 10.26 2.17
C PRO A 412 22.92 8.73 2.32
N LEU A 413 23.36 8.13 3.43
CA LEU A 413 23.26 6.69 3.67
C LEU A 413 21.81 6.18 3.60
N GLY A 414 20.83 6.92 4.15
CA GLY A 414 19.42 6.54 4.11
C GLY A 414 18.90 6.28 2.69
N PRO A 415 18.97 7.25 1.77
CA PRO A 415 18.63 7.04 0.36
C PRO A 415 19.41 5.89 -0.32
N ILE A 416 20.69 5.69 0.02
CA ILE A 416 21.49 4.58 -0.53
C ILE A 416 20.93 3.22 -0.09
N ILE A 417 20.58 3.06 1.19
CA ILE A 417 19.93 1.85 1.72
C ILE A 417 18.63 1.58 0.95
N VAL A 418 17.82 2.61 0.71
CA VAL A 418 16.57 2.45 -0.05
C VAL A 418 16.86 2.01 -1.49
N ILE A 419 17.82 2.61 -2.18
CA ILE A 419 18.18 2.21 -3.56
C ILE A 419 18.62 0.76 -3.61
N ILE A 420 19.49 0.31 -2.69
CA ILE A 420 19.94 -1.07 -2.62
C ILE A 420 18.75 -2.01 -2.37
N ALA A 421 17.87 -1.67 -1.44
CA ALA A 421 16.69 -2.47 -1.15
C ALA A 421 15.72 -2.52 -2.34
N LEU A 422 15.51 -1.43 -3.08
CA LEU A 422 14.69 -1.41 -4.29
C LEU A 422 15.28 -2.28 -5.41
N LEU A 423 16.60 -2.27 -5.58
CA LEU A 423 17.28 -3.18 -6.51
C LEU A 423 17.10 -4.63 -6.07
N PHE A 424 17.20 -4.90 -4.77
CA PHE A 424 17.00 -6.23 -4.22
C PHE A 424 15.56 -6.73 -4.41
N LEU A 425 14.56 -5.86 -4.22
CA LEU A 425 13.16 -6.15 -4.53
C LEU A 425 12.93 -6.46 -6.01
N PHE A 426 13.52 -5.66 -6.89
CA PHE A 426 13.39 -5.83 -8.33
C PHE A 426 14.04 -7.14 -8.81
N VAL A 427 15.23 -7.48 -8.30
CA VAL A 427 15.89 -8.75 -8.59
C VAL A 427 15.13 -9.92 -7.97
N GLY A 428 14.69 -9.79 -6.71
CA GLY A 428 13.95 -10.83 -5.99
C GLY A 428 12.69 -11.28 -6.72
N ASN A 429 11.94 -10.33 -7.29
CA ASN A 429 10.78 -10.61 -8.14
C ASN A 429 11.09 -11.61 -9.27
N SER A 430 12.23 -11.41 -9.93
CA SER A 430 12.62 -12.19 -11.11
C SER A 430 13.52 -13.38 -10.76
N PHE A 431 14.00 -13.49 -9.53
CA PHE A 431 15.03 -14.45 -9.15
C PHE A 431 14.59 -15.91 -9.35
N GLY A 432 13.39 -16.27 -8.90
CA GLY A 432 12.84 -17.61 -9.10
C GLY A 432 12.71 -17.98 -10.59
N ALA A 433 12.28 -17.03 -11.41
CA ALA A 433 12.16 -17.20 -12.85
C ALA A 433 13.53 -17.29 -13.57
N VAL A 434 14.56 -16.60 -13.06
CA VAL A 434 15.94 -16.75 -13.56
C VAL A 434 16.46 -18.15 -13.24
N LEU A 435 16.26 -18.63 -12.01
CA LEU A 435 16.74 -19.94 -11.57
C LEU A 435 16.05 -21.09 -12.30
N SER A 436 14.74 -20.98 -12.55
CA SER A 436 13.97 -22.01 -13.26
C SER A 436 14.11 -21.93 -14.78
N GLY A 437 14.74 -20.88 -15.32
CA GLY A 437 14.79 -20.62 -16.75
C GLY A 437 13.43 -20.25 -17.36
N ASP A 438 12.44 -19.84 -16.55
CA ASP A 438 11.12 -19.41 -17.03
C ASP A 438 11.19 -18.00 -17.64
N ILE A 439 11.54 -17.96 -18.92
CA ILE A 439 11.60 -16.74 -19.72
C ILE A 439 10.25 -16.01 -19.73
N ALA A 440 9.12 -16.74 -19.72
CA ALA A 440 7.80 -16.13 -19.75
C ALA A 440 7.49 -15.41 -18.42
N ALA A 441 7.87 -15.99 -17.28
CA ALA A 441 7.78 -15.31 -15.98
C ALA A 441 8.68 -14.07 -15.92
N LEU A 442 9.90 -14.13 -16.44
CA LEU A 442 10.79 -12.97 -16.51
C LEU A 442 10.18 -11.82 -17.31
N PHE A 443 9.61 -12.12 -18.48
CA PHE A 443 8.88 -11.11 -19.27
C PHE A 443 7.69 -10.55 -18.49
N ARG A 444 6.86 -11.41 -17.87
CA ARG A 444 5.70 -10.96 -17.05
C ARG A 444 6.12 -9.99 -15.95
N ASN A 445 7.25 -10.25 -15.28
CA ASN A 445 7.75 -9.43 -14.19
C ASN A 445 8.31 -8.07 -14.62
N ILE A 446 8.86 -7.98 -15.83
CA ILE A 446 9.50 -6.77 -16.36
C ILE A 446 8.52 -5.91 -17.18
N ILE A 447 7.48 -6.51 -17.77
CA ILE A 447 6.48 -5.83 -18.60
C ILE A 447 5.90 -4.56 -17.96
N PRO A 448 5.44 -4.56 -16.68
CA PRO A 448 4.88 -3.34 -16.08
C PRO A 448 5.86 -2.16 -16.09
N ILE A 449 7.15 -2.43 -15.83
CA ILE A 449 8.21 -1.41 -15.82
C ILE A 449 8.53 -0.95 -17.24
N VAL A 450 8.55 -1.85 -18.22
CA VAL A 450 8.73 -1.50 -19.63
C VAL A 450 7.59 -0.62 -20.14
N ILE A 451 6.34 -0.96 -19.80
CA ILE A 451 5.17 -0.14 -20.16
C ILE A 451 5.30 1.26 -19.55
N LEU A 452 5.72 1.38 -18.29
CA LEU A 452 5.93 2.68 -17.67
C LEU A 452 7.06 3.48 -18.31
N ALA A 453 8.16 2.83 -18.68
CA ALA A 453 9.26 3.45 -19.40
C ALA A 453 8.78 3.95 -20.77
N LEU A 454 7.98 3.17 -21.49
CA LEU A 454 7.37 3.57 -22.76
C LEU A 454 6.43 4.78 -22.57
N ILE A 455 5.56 4.77 -21.57
CA ILE A 455 4.67 5.91 -21.26
C ILE A 455 5.48 7.17 -20.99
N TYR A 456 6.54 7.06 -20.16
CA TYR A 456 7.45 8.17 -19.87
C TYR A 456 8.12 8.71 -21.14
N LEU A 457 8.71 7.83 -21.94
CA LEU A 457 9.43 8.20 -23.15
C LEU A 457 8.49 8.82 -24.20
N VAL A 458 7.35 8.20 -24.47
CA VAL A 458 6.34 8.71 -25.41
C VAL A 458 5.85 10.09 -24.99
N HIS A 459 5.46 10.26 -23.73
CA HIS A 459 5.03 11.57 -23.23
C HIS A 459 6.15 12.61 -23.34
N LYS A 460 7.40 12.21 -23.02
CA LYS A 460 8.57 13.09 -23.13
C LYS A 460 8.87 13.51 -24.56
N PHE A 461 8.76 12.61 -25.53
CA PHE A 461 8.96 12.93 -26.95
C PHE A 461 7.86 13.86 -27.47
N ILE A 462 6.59 13.58 -27.14
CA ILE A 462 5.44 14.40 -27.58
C ILE A 462 5.49 15.79 -26.95
N ARG A 463 5.76 15.89 -25.65
CA ARG A 463 5.74 17.15 -24.89
C ARG A 463 7.09 17.87 -24.86
N LYS A 464 8.16 17.25 -25.40
CA LYS A 464 9.53 17.77 -25.43
C LYS A 464 10.02 18.28 -24.07
N THR A 465 9.69 17.56 -22.99
CA THR A 465 10.07 17.97 -21.63
C THR A 465 11.56 17.77 -21.39
N LYS A 466 12.12 18.58 -20.50
CA LYS A 466 13.54 18.54 -20.13
C LYS A 466 13.67 18.27 -18.64
N ILE A 467 14.72 17.54 -18.29
CA ILE A 467 15.13 17.37 -16.90
C ILE A 467 15.44 18.76 -16.32
N VAL A 468 14.86 19.06 -15.16
CA VAL A 468 15.04 20.35 -14.47
C VAL A 468 16.49 20.44 -14.01
N LYS A 469 17.24 21.46 -14.44
CA LYS A 469 18.65 21.61 -14.04
C LYS A 469 18.76 21.94 -12.55
N LEU A 470 19.83 21.50 -11.89
CA LEU A 470 19.99 21.65 -10.44
C LEU A 470 20.07 23.13 -10.01
N GLU A 471 20.61 23.98 -10.88
CA GLU A 471 20.72 25.43 -10.68
C GLU A 471 19.37 26.14 -10.84
N GLU A 472 18.44 25.54 -11.59
CA GLU A 472 17.12 26.09 -11.92
C GLU A 472 16.03 25.59 -10.95
N ILE A 473 16.32 24.61 -10.10
CA ILE A 473 15.37 24.11 -9.11
C ILE A 473 15.07 25.23 -8.10
N ASP A 474 13.81 25.64 -8.05
CA ASP A 474 13.35 26.65 -7.10
C ASP A 474 13.44 26.10 -5.67
N LEU A 475 14.35 26.68 -4.88
CA LEU A 475 14.57 26.37 -3.47
C LEU A 475 13.75 27.26 -2.51
N LYS A 476 12.83 28.09 -3.03
CA LYS A 476 11.87 28.81 -2.18
C LYS A 476 10.84 27.83 -1.64
N ARG A 477 10.53 28.01 -0.36
CA ARG A 477 9.47 27.27 0.30
C ARG A 477 8.13 27.57 -0.38
N HIS A 478 7.30 26.55 -0.51
CA HIS A 478 5.94 26.75 -0.98
C HIS A 478 5.09 27.26 0.17
N ASP A 479 4.67 28.53 0.07
CA ASP A 479 3.76 29.11 1.04
C ASP A 479 2.36 28.53 0.84
N LEU A 480 1.75 28.06 1.94
CA LEU A 480 0.41 27.48 1.96
C LEU A 480 -0.73 28.53 1.90
N ASN A 481 -0.39 29.79 1.64
CA ASN A 481 -1.31 30.94 1.70
C ASN A 481 -1.91 31.30 0.34
#